data_AF-A0A835DE79-F1
#
_entry.id   AF-A0A835DE79-F1
#
_cell.length_a   1.000
_cell.length_b   1.000
_cell.length_c   1.000
_cell.angle_alpha   90.00
_cell.angle_beta   90.00
_cell.angle_gamma   90.00
#
_symmetry.space_group_name_H-M   'P 1'
#
loop_
_entity.id
_entity.type
_entity.pdbx_description
1 polymer ?
#
loop_
_entity_poly.entity_id
_entity_poly.type
_entity_poly.pdbx_seq_one_letter_code
_entity_poly.pdbx_strand_id
1 'polypeptide(L)'
;MWEVGTMVLRYGALYTFSLADHLIPKWELFLTMDYPRSELVKFPKYFGYSLAERIKPRYSRVKESGVRWSLNKVLSVLDRKFDKDLKRKTEELD
;
A
#
# COMPACT_ATOMS: atom_id res chain seq x y z
N MET A 1 11.00 -6.21 17.14
CA MET A 1 10.49 -7.56 17.51
C MET A 1 8.96 -7.62 17.67
N TRP A 2 8.24 -6.51 17.91
CA TRP A 2 6.77 -6.49 18.12
C TRP A 2 5.93 -6.05 16.90
N GLU A 3 6.53 -5.92 15.72
CA GLU A 3 5.88 -5.35 14.53
C GLU A 3 4.71 -6.23 14.04
N VAL A 4 4.91 -7.54 13.95
CA VAL A 4 3.85 -8.49 13.55
C VAL A 4 2.69 -8.47 14.54
N GLY A 5 2.98 -8.55 15.85
CA GLY A 5 1.97 -8.43 16.89
C GLY A 5 1.20 -7.11 16.80
N THR A 6 1.88 -6.01 16.51
CA THR A 6 1.25 -4.70 16.31
C THR A 6 0.30 -4.69 15.11
N MET A 7 0.71 -5.26 13.98
CA MET A 7 -0.11 -5.34 12.77
C MET A 7 -1.37 -6.16 13.02
N VAL A 8 -1.21 -7.31 13.67
CA VAL A 8 -2.31 -8.24 13.97
C VAL A 8 -3.31 -7.64 14.97
N LEU A 9 -2.84 -6.95 16.02
CA LEU A 9 -3.71 -6.25 16.98
C LEU A 9 -4.49 -5.10 16.32
N ARG A 10 -3.90 -4.42 15.33
CA ARG A 10 -4.54 -3.30 14.62
C ARG A 10 -5.44 -3.73 13.47
N TYR A 11 -5.27 -4.95 12.96
CA TYR A 11 -6.00 -5.45 11.80
C TYR A 11 -6.20 -6.97 11.89
N GLY A 12 -7.19 -7.38 12.69
CA GLY A 12 -7.51 -8.80 12.93
C GLY A 12 -7.90 -9.59 11.68
N ALA A 13 -8.29 -8.94 10.57
CA ALA A 13 -8.56 -9.63 9.31
C ALA A 13 -7.32 -10.36 8.74
N LEU A 14 -6.10 -10.06 9.23
CA LEU A 14 -4.91 -10.83 8.86
C LEU A 14 -5.05 -12.32 9.20
N TYR A 15 -5.81 -12.68 10.24
CA TYR A 15 -6.06 -14.07 10.60
C TYR A 15 -6.91 -14.84 9.57
N THR A 16 -7.66 -14.13 8.74
CA THR A 16 -8.56 -14.75 7.77
C THR A 16 -7.93 -14.94 6.39
N PHE A 17 -6.73 -14.40 6.15
CA PHE A 17 -6.06 -14.48 4.86
C PHE A 17 -5.16 -15.71 4.78
N SER A 18 -5.17 -16.38 3.62
CA SER A 18 -4.24 -17.49 3.38
C SER A 18 -2.81 -16.97 3.30
N LEU A 19 -1.87 -17.69 3.91
CA LEU A 19 -0.45 -17.30 3.86
C LEU A 19 0.07 -17.36 2.42
N ALA A 20 -0.11 -18.51 1.76
CA ALA A 20 0.43 -18.79 0.44
C ALA A 20 -0.19 -17.90 -0.66
N ASP A 21 -1.52 -17.73 -0.67
CA ASP A 21 -2.18 -17.07 -1.80
C ASP A 21 -2.37 -15.57 -1.58
N HIS A 22 -2.42 -15.10 -0.32
CA HIS A 22 -2.73 -13.70 -0.01
C HIS A 22 -1.56 -12.95 0.63
N LEU A 23 -1.01 -13.44 1.73
CA LEU A 23 -0.05 -12.67 2.52
C LEU A 23 1.34 -12.65 1.89
N ILE A 24 1.87 -13.81 1.50
CA ILE A 24 3.22 -13.95 0.94
C ILE A 24 3.35 -13.15 -0.37
N PRO A 25 2.46 -13.26 -1.38
CA PRO A 25 2.62 -12.53 -2.63
C PRO A 25 2.55 -11.00 -2.44
N LYS A 26 1.73 -10.53 -1.50
CA LYS A 26 1.63 -9.10 -1.17
C LYS A 26 2.86 -8.61 -0.40
N TRP A 27 3.42 -9.44 0.47
CA TRP A 27 4.66 -9.16 1.21
C TRP A 27 5.86 -9.09 0.27
N GLU A 28 6.02 -10.06 -0.63
CA GLU A 28 7.09 -10.08 -1.62
C GLU A 28 7.04 -8.84 -2.53
N LEU A 29 5.85 -8.45 -3.00
CA LEU A 29 5.71 -7.20 -3.74
C LEU A 29 6.14 -6.00 -2.89
N PHE A 30 5.71 -5.93 -1.62
CA PHE A 30 6.06 -4.82 -0.73
C PHE A 30 7.58 -4.67 -0.57
N LEU A 31 8.33 -5.78 -0.51
CA LEU A 31 9.80 -5.75 -0.43
C LEU A 31 10.47 -5.14 -1.68
N THR A 32 9.80 -5.18 -2.83
CA THR A 32 10.28 -4.52 -4.06
C THR A 32 9.88 -3.05 -4.15
N MET A 33 9.01 -2.58 -3.25
CA MET A 33 8.54 -1.20 -3.23
C MET A 33 9.51 -0.31 -2.42
N ASP A 34 9.63 0.96 -2.80
CA ASP A 34 10.48 1.93 -2.10
C ASP A 34 9.80 2.51 -0.85
N TYR A 35 9.28 1.62 0.02
CA TYR A 35 8.63 1.98 1.27
C TYR A 35 9.36 1.38 2.46
N PRO A 36 9.56 2.14 3.55
CA PRO A 36 10.12 1.58 4.77
C PRO A 36 9.11 0.63 5.41
N ARG A 37 9.60 -0.45 6.04
CA ARG A 37 8.76 -1.43 6.78
C ARG A 37 7.80 -0.77 7.77
N SER A 38 8.17 0.37 8.35
CA SER A 38 7.31 1.13 9.26
C SER A 38 5.98 1.56 8.65
N GLU A 39 5.91 1.81 7.34
CA GLU A 39 4.64 2.15 6.66
C GLU A 39 3.66 0.98 6.71
N LEU A 40 4.15 -0.25 6.50
CA LEU A 40 3.33 -1.44 6.56
C LEU A 40 2.83 -1.72 7.99
N VAL A 41 3.70 -1.53 9.00
CA VAL A 41 3.33 -1.67 10.42
C VAL A 41 2.27 -0.64 10.83
N LYS A 42 2.37 0.60 10.33
CA LYS A 42 1.37 1.66 10.54
C LYS A 42 0.07 1.40 9.76
N PHE A 43 0.15 0.66 8.65
CA PHE A 43 -0.96 0.41 7.73
C PHE A 43 -1.09 -1.08 7.34
N PRO A 44 -1.42 -1.97 8.28
CA PRO A 44 -1.59 -3.40 7.99
C PRO A 44 -2.77 -3.70 7.06
N LYS A 45 -3.70 -2.74 6.89
CA LYS A 45 -4.79 -2.81 5.90
C LYS A 45 -4.29 -2.96 4.47
N TYR A 46 -3.01 -2.69 4.19
CA TYR A 46 -2.33 -3.04 2.94
C TYR A 46 -2.71 -4.45 2.45
N PHE A 47 -2.67 -5.45 3.35
CA PHE A 47 -2.96 -6.84 3.00
C PHE A 47 -4.43 -7.10 2.62
N GLY A 48 -5.34 -6.18 2.95
CA GLY A 48 -6.74 -6.25 2.55
C GLY A 48 -7.02 -5.81 1.11
N TYR A 49 -6.08 -5.12 0.45
CA TYR A 49 -6.28 -4.65 -0.92
C TYR A 49 -5.91 -5.70 -1.98
N SER A 50 -6.62 -5.66 -3.11
CA SER A 50 -6.33 -6.50 -4.29
C SER A 50 -4.93 -6.20 -4.83
N LEU A 51 -4.12 -7.24 -5.00
CA LEU A 51 -2.76 -7.13 -5.52
C LEU A 51 -2.76 -6.58 -6.95
N ALA A 52 -3.61 -7.17 -7.80
CA ALA A 52 -3.69 -6.85 -9.22
C ALA A 52 -4.47 -5.55 -9.49
N GLU A 53 -5.58 -5.33 -8.79
CA GLU A 53 -6.51 -4.23 -9.14
C GLU A 53 -6.22 -2.94 -8.36
N ARG A 54 -5.55 -3.01 -7.21
CA ARG A 54 -5.32 -1.84 -6.35
C ARG A 54 -3.84 -1.56 -6.10
N ILE A 55 -3.09 -2.53 -5.59
CA ILE A 55 -1.72 -2.29 -5.11
C ILE A 55 -0.78 -1.97 -6.28
N LYS A 56 -0.64 -2.91 -7.24
CA LYS A 56 0.23 -2.76 -8.40
C LYS A 56 -0.06 -1.49 -9.23
N PRO A 57 -1.29 -1.26 -9.73
CA PRO A 57 -1.55 -0.14 -10.63
C PRO A 57 -1.34 1.22 -9.98
N ARG A 58 -1.70 1.38 -8.70
CA ARG A 58 -1.51 2.66 -8.01
C ARG A 58 -0.07 2.92 -7.64
N TYR A 59 0.68 1.89 -7.25
CA TYR A 59 2.10 2.06 -6.98
C TYR A 59 2.88 2.47 -8.22
N SER A 60 2.64 1.82 -9.36
CA SER A 60 3.30 2.17 -10.63
C SER A 60 3.03 3.62 -11.02
N ARG A 61 1.76 4.06 -10.98
CA ARG A 61 1.40 5.46 -11.28
C ARG A 61 2.09 6.48 -10.38
N VAL A 62 2.13 6.23 -9.07
CA VAL A 62 2.82 7.13 -8.12
C VAL A 62 4.32 7.15 -8.39
N LYS A 63 4.94 5.98 -8.62
CA LYS A 63 6.36 5.87 -8.93
C LYS A 63 6.74 6.61 -10.22
N GLU A 64 5.96 6.43 -11.28
CA GLU A 64 6.16 7.10 -12.58
C GLU A 64 6.01 8.62 -12.49
N SER A 65 5.10 9.11 -11.63
CA SER A 65 4.89 10.55 -11.42
C SER A 65 5.98 11.25 -10.60
N GLY A 66 6.91 10.51 -9.98
CA GLY A 66 7.91 11.06 -9.06
C GLY A 66 7.35 11.54 -7.71
N VAL A 67 6.03 11.49 -7.51
CA VAL A 67 5.37 11.91 -6.26
C VAL A 67 5.69 10.95 -5.12
N ARG A 68 6.04 11.48 -3.95
CA ARG A 68 6.21 10.72 -2.71
C ARG A 68 4.97 10.85 -1.82
N TRP A 69 4.22 9.77 -1.65
CA TRP A 69 3.09 9.66 -0.72
C TRP A 69 3.29 8.52 0.26
N SER A 70 2.58 8.54 1.39
CA SER A 70 2.53 7.37 2.29
C SER A 70 1.76 6.22 1.65
N LEU A 71 2.08 4.99 2.03
CA LEU A 71 1.42 3.78 1.52
C LEU A 71 -0.09 3.82 1.76
N ASN A 72 -0.50 4.33 2.92
CA ASN A 72 -1.90 4.56 3.24
C ASN A 72 -2.55 5.51 2.21
N LYS A 73 -1.95 6.67 1.92
CA LYS A 73 -2.52 7.63 0.97
C LYS A 73 -2.64 7.05 -0.44
N VAL A 74 -1.67 6.24 -0.87
CA VAL A 74 -1.74 5.57 -2.18
C VAL A 74 -2.93 4.62 -2.28
N LEU A 75 -3.23 3.86 -1.22
CA LEU A 75 -4.17 2.74 -1.30
C LEU A 75 -5.56 3.02 -0.75
N SER A 76 -5.72 3.93 0.22
CA SER A 76 -6.98 4.13 0.93
C SER A 76 -7.95 5.11 0.27
N VAL A 77 -7.47 5.99 -0.59
CA VAL A 77 -8.30 6.99 -1.26
C VAL A 77 -9.17 6.36 -2.35
N LEU A 78 -10.33 6.94 -2.62
CA LEU A 78 -11.19 6.54 -3.75
C LEU A 78 -10.51 6.83 -5.10
N ASP A 79 -10.81 6.03 -6.13
CA ASP A 79 -10.17 6.16 -7.45
C ASP A 79 -10.27 7.57 -8.04
N ARG A 80 -11.47 8.15 -8.09
CA ARG A 80 -11.68 9.52 -8.57
C ARG A 80 -10.84 10.56 -7.83
N LYS A 81 -10.59 10.34 -6.53
CA LYS A 81 -9.81 11.26 -5.69
C LYS A 81 -8.32 11.02 -5.88
N PHE A 82 -7.90 9.76 -6.00
CA PHE A 82 -6.53 9.36 -6.31
C PHE A 82 -6.04 10.06 -7.57
N ASP A 83 -6.77 9.91 -8.68
CA ASP A 83 -6.34 10.45 -9.98
C ASP A 83 -6.29 11.98 -9.95
N LYS A 84 -7.29 12.63 -9.32
CA LYS A 84 -7.32 14.09 -9.15
C LYS A 84 -6.15 14.59 -8.30
N ASP A 85 -5.89 13.95 -7.16
CA ASP A 85 -4.81 14.35 -6.26
C ASP A 85 -3.43 14.10 -6.88
N LEU A 86 -3.30 13.04 -7.68
CA LEU A 86 -2.03 12.68 -8.32
C LEU A 86 -1.71 13.69 -9.41
N LYS A 87 -2.68 13.95 -10.31
CA LYS A 87 -2.55 14.95 -11.37
C LYS A 87 -2.11 16.31 -10.81
N ARG A 88 -2.84 16.82 -9.81
CA ARG A 88 -2.49 18.08 -9.16
C ARG A 88 -1.07 18.05 -8.58
N LYS A 89 -0.67 16.95 -7.93
CA LYS A 89 0.64 16.88 -7.27
C LYS A 89 1.78 16.76 -8.26
N THR A 90 1.57 16.12 -9.42
CA THR A 90 2.52 16.09 -10.53
C THR A 90 2.71 17.49 -11.13
N GLU A 91 1.62 18.22 -11.36
CA GLU A 91 1.68 19.61 -11.87
C GLU A 91 2.41 20.58 -10.91
N GLU A 92 2.46 20.29 -9.60
CA GLU A 92 3.23 21.06 -8.61
C GLU A 92 4.74 20.71 -8.59
N LEU A 93 5.15 19.63 -9.26
CA LEU A 93 6.55 19.17 -9.33
C LEU A 93 7.26 19.58 -10.62
N ASP A 94 6.49 19.96 -11.65
CA ASP A 94 6.97 20.55 -12.91
C ASP A 94 7.32 22.05 -12.73
#